data_AF-E9GGI3-F1
#
_entry.id   AF-E9GGI3-F1
#
_cell.length_a   1.000
_cell.length_b   1.000
_cell.length_c   1.000
_cell.angle_alpha   90.00
_cell.angle_beta   90.00
_cell.angle_gamma   90.00
#
_symmetry.space_group_name_H-M   'P 1'
#
loop_
_entity.id
_entity.type
_entity.pdbx_description
1 polymer ?
#
loop_
_entity_poly.entity_id
_entity_poly.type
_entity_poly.pdbx_seq_one_letter_code
_entity_poly.pdbx_strand_id
1 'polypeptide(L)'
;MLVLLGQACRGEQRQGEPSQYPDGYFPFEESPTRTPPKVRRPPYAQADVDCPGMDSPAAGDGGVQSLDNLCGDLNKGYIPKSPLGRNVNGHSYPL
;
A
#
# COMPACT_ATOMS: atom_id res chain seq x y z
N MET A 1 22.64 -38.69 -24.96
CA MET A 1 21.78 -37.70 -24.26
C MET A 1 20.99 -38.45 -23.22
N LEU A 2 21.22 -38.18 -21.94
CA LEU A 2 20.55 -38.87 -20.83
C LEU A 2 19.08 -38.44 -20.72
N VAL A 3 18.24 -39.38 -20.31
CA VAL A 3 16.79 -39.27 -20.12
C VAL A 3 16.46 -39.31 -18.62
N LEU A 4 15.36 -38.63 -18.23
CA LEU A 4 14.46 -38.88 -17.07
C LEU A 4 15.03 -38.53 -15.67
N LEU A 5 14.26 -38.15 -14.64
CA LEU A 5 12.83 -37.95 -14.34
C LEU A 5 12.77 -37.11 -13.04
N GLY A 6 11.65 -36.42 -12.79
CA GLY A 6 11.50 -35.45 -11.70
C GLY A 6 11.46 -36.01 -10.28
N GLN A 7 11.37 -35.09 -9.30
CA GLN A 7 10.87 -35.36 -7.95
C GLN A 7 10.49 -34.07 -7.21
N ALA A 8 9.32 -34.14 -6.57
CA ALA A 8 8.76 -33.13 -5.68
C ALA A 8 9.58 -33.00 -4.39
N CYS A 9 9.74 -31.78 -3.87
CA CYS A 9 10.29 -31.56 -2.54
C CYS A 9 9.22 -31.84 -1.49
N ARG A 10 9.36 -32.98 -0.82
CA ARG A 10 8.56 -33.43 0.32
C ARG A 10 9.15 -32.79 1.59
N GLY A 11 8.38 -32.00 2.33
CA GLY A 11 8.78 -31.46 3.62
C GLY A 11 8.52 -32.49 4.73
N GLU A 12 9.55 -33.26 5.11
CA GLU A 12 9.53 -34.13 6.29
C GLU A 12 9.92 -33.28 7.51
N GLN A 13 9.03 -33.12 8.50
CA GLN A 13 9.37 -32.44 9.75
C GLN A 13 10.34 -33.30 10.57
N ARG A 14 11.55 -32.78 10.85
CA ARG A 14 12.48 -33.41 11.80
C ARG A 14 12.03 -33.11 13.22
N GLN A 15 11.57 -34.12 13.93
CA GLN A 15 11.38 -34.06 15.38
C GLN A 15 12.74 -34.19 16.07
N GLY A 16 13.14 -33.15 16.81
CA GLY A 16 14.26 -33.19 17.76
C GLY A 16 15.57 -32.48 17.39
N GLU A 17 15.52 -31.28 16.79
CA GLU A 17 16.73 -30.44 16.62
C GLU A 17 16.87 -29.41 17.76
N PRO A 18 18.09 -29.16 18.29
CA PRO A 18 18.36 -28.08 19.23
C PRO A 18 17.97 -26.72 18.64
N SER A 19 17.50 -25.79 19.46
CA SER A 19 17.08 -24.47 18.98
C SER A 19 18.25 -23.79 18.28
N GLN A 20 18.12 -23.59 16.96
CA GLN A 20 19.09 -22.86 16.14
C GLN A 20 19.32 -21.41 16.62
N TYR A 21 18.44 -20.91 17.48
CA TYR A 21 18.44 -19.54 17.97
C TYR A 21 19.01 -19.45 19.39
N PRO A 22 19.75 -18.36 19.70
CA PRO A 22 20.24 -18.10 21.05
C PRO A 22 19.12 -17.94 22.08
N ASP A 23 19.44 -18.15 23.36
CA ASP A 23 18.52 -17.93 24.47
C ASP A 23 17.98 -16.49 24.48
N GLY A 24 16.65 -16.36 24.52
CA GLY A 24 15.95 -15.08 24.47
C GLY A 24 15.63 -14.55 23.07
N TYR A 25 16.05 -15.23 22.00
CA TYR A 25 15.65 -14.90 20.63
C TYR A 25 14.39 -15.66 20.21
N PHE A 26 13.32 -14.92 19.94
CA PHE A 26 12.07 -15.46 19.41
C PHE A 26 11.99 -15.17 17.91
N PRO A 27 12.22 -16.17 17.03
CA PRO A 27 12.11 -15.96 15.59
C PRO A 27 10.67 -15.68 15.18
N PHE A 28 10.48 -14.93 14.10
CA PHE A 28 9.17 -14.82 13.47
C PHE A 28 8.80 -16.17 12.85
N GLU A 29 7.68 -16.75 13.29
CA GLU A 29 7.09 -17.91 12.65
C GLU A 29 6.28 -17.47 11.43
N GLU A 30 6.46 -18.15 10.31
CA GLU A 30 5.71 -17.83 9.10
C GLU A 30 4.25 -18.28 9.29
N SER A 31 3.31 -17.34 9.16
CA SER A 31 1.88 -17.65 9.20
C SER A 31 1.52 -18.64 8.08
N PRO A 32 0.79 -19.74 8.37
CA PRO A 32 0.31 -20.66 7.34
C PRO A 32 -0.64 -19.97 6.34
N THR A 33 -1.28 -18.88 6.74
CA THR A 33 -2.02 -17.96 5.87
C THR A 33 -1.12 -16.77 5.54
N ARG A 34 -0.29 -16.97 4.51
CA ARG A 34 0.66 -15.96 3.99
C ARG A 34 -0.01 -14.85 3.18
N THR A 35 -1.30 -14.97 2.89
CA THR A 35 -2.04 -13.98 2.09
C THR A 35 -2.61 -12.89 2.99
N PRO A 36 -2.20 -11.61 2.83
CA PRO A 36 -2.83 -10.51 3.53
C PRO A 36 -4.33 -10.48 3.26
N PRO A 37 -5.15 -10.07 4.25
CA PRO A 37 -6.58 -9.92 4.03
C PRO A 37 -6.83 -8.95 2.89
N LYS A 38 -7.68 -9.34 1.93
CA LYS A 38 -8.07 -8.47 0.83
C LYS A 38 -9.04 -7.41 1.36
N VAL A 39 -8.55 -6.21 1.55
CA VAL A 39 -9.38 -5.03 1.85
C VAL A 39 -9.94 -4.44 0.56
N ARG A 40 -11.20 -4.03 0.60
CA ARG A 40 -11.79 -3.25 -0.50
C ARG A 40 -11.08 -1.91 -0.59
N ARG A 41 -10.89 -1.41 -1.81
CA ARG A 41 -10.42 -0.04 -2.02
C ARG A 41 -11.36 0.94 -1.30
N PRO A 42 -10.82 2.03 -0.73
CA PRO A 42 -11.65 3.11 -0.17
C PRO A 42 -12.73 3.55 -1.17
N PRO A 43 -13.90 4.00 -0.70
CA PRO A 43 -15.06 4.28 -1.54
C PRO A 43 -14.93 5.58 -2.37
N TYR A 44 -13.73 6.14 -2.53
CA TYR A 44 -13.52 7.42 -3.19
C TYR A 44 -13.31 7.26 -4.70
N ALA A 45 -14.12 7.96 -5.50
CA ALA A 45 -13.94 8.08 -6.93
C ALA A 45 -13.03 9.26 -7.28
N GLN A 46 -12.27 9.17 -8.38
CA GLN A 46 -11.56 10.34 -8.90
C GLN A 46 -12.57 11.27 -9.59
N ALA A 47 -12.47 12.57 -9.35
CA ALA A 47 -13.32 13.58 -9.97
C ALA A 47 -12.48 14.59 -10.78
N ASP A 48 -13.01 14.99 -11.93
CA ASP A 48 -12.38 15.98 -12.82
C ASP A 48 -12.72 17.41 -12.39
N VAL A 49 -12.60 17.69 -11.08
CA VAL A 49 -12.89 19.00 -10.49
C VAL A 49 -11.67 19.53 -9.77
N ASP A 50 -11.46 20.83 -9.82
CA ASP A 50 -10.36 21.46 -9.10
C ASP A 50 -10.58 21.41 -7.58
N CYS A 51 -9.46 21.50 -6.87
CA CYS A 51 -9.45 21.51 -5.42
C CYS A 51 -10.26 22.70 -4.87
N PRO A 52 -11.19 22.49 -3.91
CA PRO A 52 -11.89 23.58 -3.27
C PRO A 52 -10.92 24.59 -2.65
N GLY A 53 -11.10 25.88 -2.95
CA GLY A 53 -10.24 26.94 -2.44
C GLY A 53 -9.00 27.25 -3.29
N MET A 54 -8.83 26.59 -4.45
CA MET A 54 -7.72 26.87 -5.37
C MET A 54 -7.77 28.32 -5.91
N ASP A 55 -8.97 28.88 -6.09
CA ASP A 55 -9.18 30.27 -6.54
C ASP A 55 -9.16 31.29 -5.38
N SER A 56 -8.97 30.84 -4.14
CA SER A 56 -8.97 31.76 -2.99
C SER A 56 -7.64 32.50 -2.90
N PRO A 57 -7.63 33.81 -2.60
CA PRO A 57 -6.40 34.59 -2.50
C PRO A 57 -5.40 34.07 -1.45
N ALA A 58 -5.83 33.22 -0.51
CA ALA A 58 -4.96 32.50 0.42
C ALA A 58 -4.14 31.34 -0.21
N ALA A 59 -4.53 30.87 -1.40
CA ALA A 59 -3.80 29.86 -2.17
C ALA A 59 -2.70 30.48 -3.05
N GLY A 60 -2.77 31.78 -3.31
CA GLY A 60 -1.91 32.48 -4.27
C GLY A 60 -0.56 32.96 -3.73
N ASP A 61 -0.33 32.97 -2.42
CA ASP A 61 0.91 33.52 -1.85
C ASP A 61 1.30 32.88 -0.50
N GLY A 62 1.61 31.58 -0.50
CA GLY A 62 2.24 30.94 0.66
C GLY A 62 1.32 30.21 1.64
N GLY A 63 0.09 29.87 1.25
CA GLY A 63 -0.70 28.86 1.97
C GLY A 63 0.06 27.54 1.96
N VAL A 64 0.56 27.09 3.10
CA VAL A 64 1.39 25.88 3.24
C VAL A 64 0.61 24.65 2.77
N GLN A 65 0.76 24.30 1.49
CA GLN A 65 0.32 23.01 0.99
C GLN A 65 1.45 22.03 1.31
N SER A 66 1.38 21.40 2.48
CA SER A 66 2.25 20.27 2.76
C SER A 66 2.02 19.21 1.67
N LEU A 67 3.09 18.51 1.29
CA LEU A 67 3.04 17.41 0.32
C LEU A 67 2.09 16.28 0.77
N ASP A 68 1.64 16.32 2.03
CA ASP A 68 0.84 15.31 2.69
C ASP A 68 -0.65 15.72 2.84
N ASN A 69 -1.03 16.92 2.41
CA ASN A 69 -2.41 17.38 2.51
C ASN A 69 -3.22 16.93 1.28
N LEU A 70 -4.03 15.90 1.46
CA LEU A 70 -5.07 15.55 0.50
C LEU A 70 -6.05 16.72 0.39
N CYS A 71 -6.26 17.22 -0.83
CA CYS A 71 -7.30 18.21 -1.06
C CYS A 71 -8.67 17.52 -1.22
N GLY A 72 -9.70 18.08 -0.57
CA GLY A 72 -11.10 17.73 -0.80
C GLY A 72 -11.83 17.29 0.46
N ASP A 73 -13.12 16.99 0.31
CA ASP A 73 -13.95 16.43 1.37
C ASP A 73 -14.16 14.94 1.10
N LEU A 74 -13.40 14.11 1.80
CA LEU A 74 -13.49 12.65 1.68
C LEU A 74 -14.89 12.12 2.02
N ASN A 75 -15.67 12.81 2.85
CA ASN A 75 -17.02 12.35 3.20
C ASN A 75 -17.96 12.35 1.98
N LYS A 76 -17.63 13.10 0.93
CA LYS A 76 -18.43 13.16 -0.30
C LYS A 76 -18.12 12.05 -1.30
N GLY A 77 -17.11 11.23 -1.04
CA GLY A 77 -16.82 10.08 -1.91
C GLY A 77 -16.02 10.43 -3.15
N TYR A 78 -15.43 11.63 -3.27
CA TYR A 78 -14.66 12.02 -4.45
C TYR A 78 -13.33 12.70 -4.12
N ILE A 79 -12.32 12.42 -4.96
CA ILE A 79 -10.97 12.99 -4.89
C ILE A 79 -10.84 14.01 -6.04
N PRO A 80 -10.72 15.31 -5.76
CA PRO A 80 -10.48 16.34 -6.77
C PRO A 80 -9.04 16.28 -7.31
N LYS A 81 -8.77 17.06 -8.34
CA LYS A 81 -7.42 17.26 -8.89
C LYS A 81 -6.46 17.75 -7.82
N SER A 82 -5.25 17.22 -7.85
CA SER A 82 -4.16 17.75 -7.04
C SER A 82 -3.90 19.20 -7.44
N PRO A 83 -3.87 20.16 -6.48
CA PRO A 83 -3.48 21.54 -6.75
C PRO A 83 -2.08 21.66 -7.37
N LEU A 84 -1.23 20.66 -7.15
CA LEU A 84 0.12 20.59 -7.69
C LEU A 84 0.15 20.13 -9.16
N GLY A 85 -0.99 19.77 -9.74
CA GLY A 85 -1.07 19.22 -11.11
C GLY A 85 -0.36 17.87 -11.28
N ARG A 86 0.04 17.22 -10.18
CA ARG A 86 0.75 15.93 -10.20
C ARG A 86 -0.25 14.78 -10.20
N ASN A 87 0.10 13.70 -10.89
CA ASN A 87 -0.62 12.43 -10.80
C ASN A 87 0.36 11.27 -10.62
N VAL A 88 -0.13 10.17 -10.04
CA VAL A 88 0.58 8.90 -9.91
C VAL A 88 -0.32 7.82 -10.50
N ASN A 89 0.15 7.13 -11.56
CA ASN A 89 -0.59 6.07 -12.25
C ASN A 89 -2.03 6.47 -12.66
N GLY A 90 -2.24 7.73 -13.06
CA GLY A 90 -3.58 8.21 -13.45
C GLY A 90 -4.44 8.73 -12.29
N HIS A 91 -3.98 8.64 -11.04
CA HIS A 91 -4.70 9.14 -9.86
C HIS A 91 -4.08 10.43 -9.33
N SER A 92 -4.91 11.36 -8.84
CA SER A 92 -4.44 12.63 -8.28
C SER A 92 -3.60 12.46 -7.01
N TYR A 93 -3.80 11.35 -6.29
CA TYR A 93 -3.06 11.00 -5.08
C TYR A 93 -2.80 9.48 -5.05
N PRO A 94 -1.73 9.02 -4.38
CA PRO A 94 -1.50 7.60 -4.12
C PRO A 94 -2.69 7.00 -3.35
N LEU A 95 -3.24 5.90 -3.86
CA LEU A 95 -4.33 5.13 -3.24
C LEU A 95 -3.79 3.91 -2.50
#